data_AF-A0A5D0RQT5-F1
#
_entry.id   AF-A0A5D0RQT5-F1
#
_cell.length_a   1.000
_cell.length_b   1.000
_cell.length_c   1.000
_cell.angle_alpha   90.00
_cell.angle_beta   90.00
_cell.angle_gamma   90.00
#
_symmetry.space_group_name_H-M   'P 1'
#
loop_
_entity.id
_entity.type
_entity.pdbx_description
1 polymer ?
#
loop_
_entity_poly.entity_id
_entity_poly.type
_entity_poly.pdbx_seq_one_letter_code
_entity_poly.pdbx_strand_id
1 'polypeptide(L)'
;MSAPVKLQEFFVDPARLASGRWCHTRDRQIGEGDISASYSADKIAEGRVRSPFKWQNALWVNVGGASIGNHRAVQAYRIIERKFFDGVTITYHENARLSAAARGRPEGFYHGMSVKWGKLDCVLIGPASIFLPSEEKAAPEQVDMFDLL
;
A
#
# COMPACT_ATOMS: atom_id res chain seq x y z
N MET A 1 -4.76 -6.45 -27.64
CA MET A 1 -5.47 -6.45 -26.34
C MET A 1 -4.49 -6.96 -25.31
N SER A 2 -3.98 -6.11 -24.41
CA SER A 2 -3.10 -6.57 -23.33
C SER A 2 -3.94 -7.34 -22.30
N ALA A 3 -3.41 -8.46 -21.80
CA ALA A 3 -4.05 -9.23 -20.74
C ALA A 3 -4.34 -8.34 -19.52
N PRO A 4 -5.47 -8.55 -18.81
CA PRO A 4 -5.75 -7.79 -17.60
C PRO A 4 -4.62 -8.01 -16.59
N VAL A 5 -4.05 -6.91 -16.08
CA VAL A 5 -3.07 -6.96 -15.00
C VAL A 5 -3.75 -7.57 -13.79
N LYS A 6 -3.45 -8.83 -13.49
CA LYS A 6 -3.95 -9.50 -12.29
C LYS A 6 -3.25 -8.85 -11.11
N LEU A 7 -4.02 -8.24 -10.20
CA LEU A 7 -3.48 -7.68 -8.97
C LEU A 7 -2.82 -8.81 -8.18
N GLN A 8 -1.62 -8.57 -7.69
CA GLN A 8 -0.93 -9.54 -6.84
C GLN A 8 -1.63 -9.60 -5.48
N GLU A 9 -1.93 -10.81 -5.04
CA GLU A 9 -2.54 -11.09 -3.74
C GLU A 9 -1.49 -11.60 -2.76
N PHE A 10 -1.55 -11.10 -1.53
CA PHE A 10 -0.72 -11.53 -0.43
C PHE A 10 -1.60 -11.92 0.76
N PHE A 11 -1.35 -13.09 1.29
CA PHE A 11 -1.98 -13.56 2.51
C PHE A 11 -1.13 -13.15 3.71
N VAL A 12 -1.74 -12.60 4.74
CA VAL A 12 -1.07 -12.08 5.93
C VAL A 12 -1.83 -12.47 7.20
N ASP A 13 -1.13 -12.44 8.32
CA ASP A 13 -1.74 -12.59 9.64
C ASP A 13 -2.89 -11.57 9.81
N PRO A 14 -4.12 -12.02 10.16
CA PRO A 14 -5.27 -11.16 10.35
C PRO A 14 -5.02 -10.01 11.34
N ALA A 15 -4.15 -10.20 12.33
CA ALA A 15 -3.78 -9.16 13.30
C ALA A 15 -3.14 -7.93 12.64
N ARG A 16 -2.46 -8.10 11.50
CA ARG A 16 -1.88 -6.99 10.73
C ARG A 16 -2.92 -6.13 10.03
N LEU A 17 -4.08 -6.72 9.71
CA LEU A 17 -5.24 -6.06 9.12
C LEU A 17 -6.24 -5.57 10.16
N ALA A 18 -6.00 -5.81 11.45
CA ALA A 18 -6.90 -5.38 12.51
C ALA A 18 -7.08 -3.86 12.50
N SER A 19 -8.32 -3.39 12.55
CA SER A 19 -8.63 -1.95 12.65
C SER A 19 -8.35 -1.37 14.03
N GLY A 20 -8.13 -2.23 15.04
CA GLY A 20 -8.00 -1.84 16.44
C GLY A 20 -9.31 -1.30 17.03
N ARG A 21 -9.21 -0.71 18.22
CA ARG A 21 -10.30 0.01 18.88
C ARG A 21 -9.80 1.33 19.43
N TRP A 22 -10.65 2.35 19.38
CA TRP A 22 -10.37 3.61 20.06
C TRP A 22 -10.42 3.41 21.58
N CYS A 23 -9.40 3.87 22.29
CA CYS A 23 -9.37 3.85 23.74
C CYS A 23 -9.45 5.28 24.27
N HIS A 24 -10.63 5.65 24.80
CA HIS A 24 -10.86 6.99 25.34
C HIS A 24 -9.92 7.34 26.50
N THR A 25 -9.54 6.37 27.33
CA THR A 25 -8.63 6.61 28.47
C THR A 25 -7.21 6.97 28.03
N ARG A 26 -6.76 6.45 26.88
CA ARG A 26 -5.41 6.69 26.36
C ARG A 26 -5.39 7.64 25.17
N ASP A 27 -6.56 8.16 24.80
CA ASP A 27 -6.81 9.03 23.66
C ASP A 27 -6.11 8.58 22.36
N ARG A 28 -6.18 7.26 22.09
CA ARG A 28 -5.53 6.66 20.92
C ARG A 28 -6.16 5.34 20.49
N GLN A 29 -5.88 4.95 19.25
CA GLN A 29 -6.17 3.62 18.72
C GLN A 29 -5.27 2.57 19.39
N ILE A 30 -5.84 1.42 19.78
CA ILE A 30 -5.13 0.30 20.39
C ILE A 30 -5.46 -1.00 19.64
N GLY A 31 -4.44 -1.83 19.41
CA GLY A 31 -4.60 -3.12 18.73
C GLY A 31 -4.85 -3.00 17.22
N GLU A 32 -4.53 -1.84 16.64
CA GLU A 32 -4.50 -1.67 15.20
C GLU A 32 -3.26 -2.36 14.63
N GLY A 33 -3.46 -3.13 13.57
CA GLY A 33 -2.38 -3.78 12.84
C GLY A 33 -1.58 -2.79 11.99
N ASP A 34 -0.34 -3.11 11.67
CA ASP A 34 0.57 -2.21 10.96
C ASP A 34 0.09 -1.87 9.54
N ILE A 35 -0.55 -2.81 8.83
CA ILE A 35 -1.12 -2.56 7.50
C ILE A 35 -2.31 -1.60 7.60
N SER A 36 -3.16 -1.74 8.61
CA SER A 36 -4.28 -0.82 8.86
C SER A 36 -3.79 0.58 9.24
N ALA A 37 -2.84 0.66 10.18
CA ALA A 37 -2.25 1.91 10.65
C ALA A 37 -1.52 2.69 9.54
N SER A 38 -1.09 2.00 8.48
CA SER A 38 -0.46 2.58 7.30
C SER A 38 -1.45 3.26 6.33
N TYR A 39 -2.76 3.12 6.53
CA TYR A 39 -3.77 3.72 5.64
C TYR A 39 -3.51 5.21 5.41
N SER A 40 -3.36 5.64 4.16
CA SER A 40 -2.87 6.98 3.82
C SER A 40 -3.64 7.67 2.69
N ALA A 41 -4.79 7.15 2.24
CA ALA A 41 -5.51 7.77 1.11
C ALA A 41 -5.87 9.25 1.36
N ASP A 42 -6.30 9.57 2.59
CA ASP A 42 -6.56 10.93 3.06
C ASP A 42 -5.28 11.78 3.10
N LYS A 43 -4.16 11.20 3.52
CA LYS A 43 -2.87 11.91 3.64
C LYS A 43 -2.15 12.11 2.32
N ILE A 44 -2.37 11.23 1.35
CA ILE A 44 -1.77 11.35 0.01
C ILE A 44 -2.32 12.59 -0.69
N ALA A 45 -3.58 12.96 -0.46
CA ALA A 45 -4.14 14.22 -0.95
C ALA A 45 -3.42 15.46 -0.38
N GLU A 46 -2.83 15.35 0.83
CA GLU A 46 -1.98 16.37 1.46
C GLU A 46 -0.48 16.23 1.05
N GLY A 47 -0.14 15.30 0.15
CA GLY A 47 1.22 15.02 -0.28
C GLY A 47 2.06 14.26 0.75
N ARG A 48 1.44 13.52 1.68
CA ARG A 48 2.13 12.79 2.76
C ARG A 48 1.62 11.37 2.91
N VAL A 49 2.37 10.54 3.63
CA VAL A 49 1.91 9.20 4.05
C VAL A 49 2.11 9.01 5.55
N ARG A 50 1.30 8.13 6.15
CA ARG A 50 1.57 7.56 7.48
C ARG A 50 2.76 6.61 7.38
N SER A 51 3.19 6.05 8.53
CA SER A 51 4.29 5.08 8.56
C SER A 51 3.99 3.90 7.61
N PRO A 52 4.88 3.62 6.63
CA PRO A 52 4.75 2.44 5.78
C PRO A 52 4.93 1.15 6.59
N PHE A 53 4.31 0.07 6.13
CA PHE A 53 4.53 -1.27 6.68
C PHE A 53 5.55 -2.04 5.85
N LYS A 54 6.18 -3.06 6.45
CA LYS A 54 7.15 -3.94 5.77
C LYS A 54 6.47 -5.21 5.28
N TRP A 55 6.77 -5.61 4.06
CA TRP A 55 6.40 -6.92 3.50
C TRP A 55 7.37 -7.31 2.40
N GLN A 56 7.88 -8.56 2.46
CA GLN A 56 8.83 -9.12 1.49
C GLN A 56 9.98 -8.15 1.15
N ASN A 57 10.70 -7.69 2.18
CA ASN A 57 11.84 -6.76 2.06
C ASN A 57 11.53 -5.41 1.37
N ALA A 58 10.26 -5.04 1.27
CA ALA A 58 9.81 -3.76 0.72
C ALA A 58 8.94 -2.99 1.71
N LEU A 59 8.88 -1.68 1.51
CA LEU A 59 7.94 -0.80 2.20
C LEU A 59 6.68 -0.60 1.35
N TRP A 60 5.55 -0.58 2.04
CA TRP A 60 4.23 -0.50 1.44
C TRP A 60 3.34 0.50 2.19
N VAL A 61 2.40 1.09 1.47
CA VAL A 61 1.41 2.02 2.02
C VAL A 61 0.02 1.54 1.65
N ASN A 62 -0.83 1.39 2.66
CA ASN A 62 -2.25 1.09 2.48
C ASN A 62 -2.98 2.33 1.93
N VAL A 63 -3.76 2.15 0.86
CA VAL A 63 -4.49 3.23 0.18
C VAL A 63 -6.00 2.99 0.12
N GLY A 64 -6.50 1.88 0.68
CA GLY A 64 -7.90 1.51 0.54
C GLY A 64 -8.23 0.16 1.12
N GLY A 65 -9.51 -0.03 1.44
CA GLY A 65 -10.08 -1.35 1.67
C GLY A 65 -10.74 -1.88 0.40
N ALA A 66 -10.73 -3.19 0.24
CA ALA A 66 -11.59 -3.91 -0.70
C ALA A 66 -12.32 -5.01 0.06
N SER A 67 -13.58 -5.27 -0.29
CA SER A 67 -14.29 -6.46 0.20
C SER A 67 -14.14 -7.56 -0.85
N ILE A 68 -13.51 -8.67 -0.47
CA ILE A 68 -13.32 -9.82 -1.35
C ILE A 68 -13.91 -11.03 -0.64
N GLY A 69 -15.04 -11.53 -1.15
CA GLY A 69 -15.85 -12.54 -0.46
C GLY A 69 -16.28 -12.03 0.92
N ASN A 70 -15.99 -12.83 1.95
CA ASN A 70 -16.29 -12.51 3.35
C ASN A 70 -15.14 -11.81 4.09
N HIS A 71 -14.05 -11.48 3.39
CA HIS A 71 -12.86 -10.91 4.01
C HIS A 71 -12.70 -9.43 3.66
N ARG A 72 -12.26 -8.66 4.66
CA ARG A 72 -11.75 -7.31 4.45
C ARG A 72 -10.32 -7.43 3.93
N ALA A 73 -10.13 -7.03 2.69
CA ALA A 73 -8.83 -6.90 2.06
C ALA A 73 -8.35 -5.46 2.11
N VAL A 74 -7.05 -5.26 1.97
CA VAL A 74 -6.41 -3.95 1.87
C VAL A 74 -5.71 -3.83 0.53
N GLN A 75 -5.92 -2.71 -0.16
CA GLN A 75 -5.12 -2.35 -1.32
C GLN A 75 -3.92 -1.51 -0.87
N ALA A 76 -2.73 -1.86 -1.33
CA ALA A 76 -1.50 -1.15 -1.00
C ALA A 76 -0.58 -0.97 -2.20
N TYR A 77 0.25 0.08 -2.15
CA TYR A 77 1.29 0.37 -3.13
C TYR A 77 2.65 0.28 -2.46
N ARG A 78 3.68 -0.10 -3.21
CA ARG A 78 5.07 0.01 -2.73
C ARG A 78 5.44 1.49 -2.63
N ILE A 79 6.36 1.80 -1.73
CA ILE A 79 6.93 3.14 -1.58
C ILE A 79 8.45 3.08 -1.59
N ILE A 80 9.06 3.96 -2.38
CA ILE A 80 10.52 4.10 -2.50
C ILE A 80 10.92 5.57 -2.37
N GLU A 81 12.18 5.83 -2.04
CA GLU A 81 12.73 7.19 -2.13
C GLU A 81 12.72 7.69 -3.58
N ARG A 82 12.45 8.98 -3.77
CA ARG A 82 12.36 9.62 -5.09
C ARG A 82 13.57 9.38 -5.98
N LYS A 83 14.77 9.29 -5.41
CA LYS A 83 16.04 9.08 -6.13
C LYS A 83 16.13 7.72 -6.84
N PHE A 84 15.32 6.74 -6.43
CA PHE A 84 15.28 5.41 -7.03
C PHE A 84 14.15 5.26 -8.06
N PHE A 85 13.43 6.34 -8.37
CA PHE A 85 12.34 6.34 -9.33
C PHE A 85 12.76 7.07 -10.61
N ASP A 86 12.90 6.34 -11.71
CA ASP A 86 13.31 6.91 -13.00
C ASP A 86 12.16 7.58 -13.77
N GLY A 87 10.92 7.46 -13.27
CA GLY A 87 9.73 8.01 -13.92
C GLY A 87 9.45 9.48 -13.61
N VAL A 88 8.43 10.00 -14.29
CA VAL A 88 7.86 11.33 -14.01
C VAL A 88 6.92 11.22 -12.82
N THR A 89 7.13 12.08 -11.83
CA THR A 89 6.25 12.15 -10.66
C THR A 89 5.03 13.01 -10.92
N ILE A 90 3.95 12.70 -10.22
CA ILE A 90 2.70 13.46 -10.25
C ILE A 90 2.19 13.69 -8.83
N THR A 91 1.51 14.82 -8.59
CA THR A 91 0.80 15.06 -7.34
C THR A 91 -0.61 14.49 -7.38
N TYR A 92 -1.23 14.31 -6.22
CA TYR A 92 -2.60 13.80 -6.14
C TYR A 92 -3.58 14.69 -6.92
N HIS A 93 -3.46 16.01 -6.77
CA HIS A 93 -4.36 16.97 -7.42
C HIS A 93 -4.22 16.97 -8.94
N GLU A 94 -3.00 16.87 -9.46
CA GLU A 94 -2.78 16.75 -10.91
C GLU A 94 -3.38 15.45 -11.43
N ASN A 95 -3.17 14.33 -10.74
CA ASN A 95 -3.66 13.04 -11.18
C ASN A 95 -5.19 12.93 -11.07
N ALA A 96 -5.80 13.50 -10.03
CA ALA A 96 -7.23 13.53 -9.82
C ALA A 96 -7.99 14.28 -10.93
N ARG A 97 -7.38 15.32 -11.52
CA ARG A 97 -7.93 16.06 -12.66
C ARG A 97 -8.07 15.21 -13.92
N LEU A 98 -7.31 14.11 -14.03
CA LEU A 98 -7.39 13.17 -15.16
C LEU A 98 -8.53 12.15 -14.99
N SER A 99 -9.16 12.09 -13.81
CA SER A 99 -10.35 11.28 -13.50
C SER A 99 -10.24 9.82 -14.00
N ALA A 100 -11.07 9.42 -14.97
CA ALA A 100 -11.12 8.06 -15.51
C ALA A 100 -9.80 7.61 -16.15
N ALA A 101 -9.06 8.52 -16.80
CA ALA A 101 -7.80 8.19 -17.46
C ALA A 101 -6.73 7.75 -16.45
N ALA A 102 -6.69 8.37 -15.26
CA ALA A 102 -5.77 7.95 -14.20
C ALA A 102 -6.16 6.58 -13.60
N ARG A 103 -7.46 6.29 -13.49
CA ARG A 103 -7.96 5.01 -12.93
C ARG A 103 -7.80 3.84 -13.91
N GLY A 104 -7.74 4.11 -15.21
CA GLY A 104 -7.53 3.08 -16.24
C GLY A 104 -6.07 2.65 -16.46
N ARG A 105 -5.10 3.28 -15.77
CA ARG A 105 -3.69 2.91 -15.91
C ARG A 105 -3.41 1.52 -15.33
N PRO A 106 -2.61 0.68 -16.00
CA PRO A 106 -2.27 -0.65 -15.49
C PRO A 106 -1.49 -0.61 -14.17
N GLU A 107 -0.67 0.42 -13.96
CA GLU A 107 0.05 0.65 -12.70
C GLU A 107 -0.87 1.18 -11.59
N GLY A 108 -2.09 1.57 -11.95
CA GLY A 108 -3.09 2.08 -11.03
C GLY A 108 -2.94 3.56 -10.66
N PHE A 109 -3.97 4.07 -9.97
CA PHE A 109 -4.14 5.51 -9.74
C PHE A 109 -2.97 6.16 -8.99
N TYR A 110 -2.33 5.46 -8.05
CA TYR A 110 -1.28 6.07 -7.21
C TYR A 110 0.15 5.86 -7.74
N HIS A 111 0.34 5.20 -8.88
CA HIS A 111 1.69 5.07 -9.44
C HIS A 111 2.29 6.43 -9.83
N GLY A 112 3.57 6.63 -9.50
CA GLY A 112 4.29 7.88 -9.74
C GLY A 112 3.91 9.01 -8.77
N MET A 113 3.06 8.73 -7.77
CA MET A 113 2.58 9.76 -6.85
C MET A 113 3.70 10.23 -5.93
N SER A 114 4.06 11.52 -6.00
CA SER A 114 5.02 12.11 -5.09
C SER A 114 4.40 12.37 -3.72
N VAL A 115 5.05 11.87 -2.68
CA VAL A 115 4.61 11.97 -1.29
C VAL A 115 5.80 12.15 -0.35
N LYS A 116 5.56 12.67 0.86
CA LYS A 116 6.55 12.70 1.93
C LYS A 116 6.28 11.65 3.00
N TRP A 117 7.33 10.93 3.39
CA TRP A 117 7.36 10.13 4.61
C TRP A 117 8.33 10.77 5.61
N GLY A 118 7.80 11.48 6.60
CA GLY A 118 8.61 12.34 7.46
C GLY A 118 9.30 13.43 6.63
N LYS A 119 10.63 13.40 6.58
CA LYS A 119 11.45 14.33 5.77
C LYS A 119 11.87 13.75 4.41
N LEU A 120 11.58 12.48 4.16
CA LEU A 120 11.98 11.80 2.93
C LEU A 120 10.99 12.10 1.81
N ASP A 121 11.54 12.47 0.65
CA ASP A 121 10.79 12.54 -0.60
C ASP A 121 10.68 11.13 -1.19
N CYS A 122 9.45 10.68 -1.37
CA CYS A 122 9.13 9.33 -1.79
C CYS A 122 8.16 9.33 -2.98
N VAL A 123 8.05 8.16 -3.60
CA VAL A 123 7.11 7.90 -4.70
C VAL A 123 6.38 6.60 -4.43
N LEU A 124 5.06 6.61 -4.63
CA LEU A 124 4.25 5.39 -4.66
C LEU A 124 4.40 4.71 -6.03
N ILE A 125 4.67 3.42 -6.01
CA ILE A 125 4.93 2.62 -7.20
C ILE A 125 3.96 1.44 -7.26
N GLY A 126 3.20 1.42 -8.35
CA GLY A 126 2.28 0.34 -8.69
C GLY A 126 2.91 -0.76 -9.55
N PRO A 127 2.13 -1.80 -9.94
CA PRO A 127 0.70 -1.93 -9.66
C PRO A 127 0.39 -2.12 -8.17
N ALA A 128 -0.85 -1.84 -7.79
CA ALA A 128 -1.30 -2.13 -6.43
C ALA A 128 -1.29 -3.63 -6.15
N SER A 129 -1.14 -3.99 -4.88
CA SER A 129 -1.35 -5.35 -4.39
C SER A 129 -2.49 -5.39 -3.39
N ILE A 130 -3.09 -6.57 -3.25
CA ILE A 130 -4.18 -6.85 -2.33
C ILE A 130 -3.65 -7.71 -1.19
N PHE A 131 -3.88 -7.27 0.05
CA PHE A 131 -3.52 -7.98 1.26
C PHE A 131 -4.78 -8.57 1.89
N LEU A 132 -4.79 -9.89 2.07
CA LEU A 132 -5.91 -10.70 2.55
C LEU A 132 -5.54 -11.40 3.87
N PRO A 133 -6.50 -11.60 4.79
CA PRO A 133 -6.25 -12.39 5.99
C PRO A 133 -6.05 -13.87 5.63
N SER A 134 -5.12 -14.54 6.31
CA SER A 134 -4.98 -15.99 6.30
C SER A 134 -4.67 -16.50 7.69
N GLU A 135 -5.42 -17.50 8.15
CA GLU A 135 -5.13 -18.19 9.42
C GLU A 135 -3.93 -19.15 9.30
N GLU A 136 -3.62 -19.59 8.08
CA GLU A 136 -2.33 -20.22 7.79
C GLU A 136 -1.27 -19.12 7.80
N LYS A 137 -0.33 -19.21 8.77
CA LYS A 137 0.76 -18.25 8.97
C LYS A 137 1.59 -18.13 7.69
N ALA A 138 1.26 -17.17 6.82
CA ALA A 138 2.10 -16.78 5.72
C ALA A 138 3.29 -15.98 6.27
N ALA A 139 4.26 -16.67 6.88
CA ALA A 139 5.61 -16.16 6.92
C ALA A 139 6.04 -15.97 5.45
N PRO A 140 6.61 -14.82 5.07
CA PRO A 140 7.12 -14.68 3.71
C PRO A 140 8.14 -15.80 3.46
N GLU A 141 7.95 -16.60 2.41
CA GLU A 141 9.03 -17.44 1.89
C GLU A 141 10.20 -16.50 1.59
N GLN A 142 11.26 -16.66 2.36
CA GLN A 142 12.50 -15.96 2.15
C GLN A 142 13.14 -16.61 0.93
N VAL A 143 12.85 -16.09 -0.25
CA VAL A 143 13.58 -16.48 -1.46
C VAL A 143 15.01 -16.02 -1.25
N ASP A 144 15.91 -16.98 -0.99
CA ASP A 144 17.31 -16.68 -0.80
C ASP A 144 17.87 -16.26 -2.16
N MET A 145 18.65 -15.17 -2.18
CA MET A 145 19.25 -14.65 -3.43
C MET A 145 20.25 -15.65 -4.04
N PHE A 146 20.57 -16.73 -3.33
CA PHE A 146 21.39 -17.84 -3.79
C PHE A 146 20.62 -18.92 -4.56
N ASP A 147 19.29 -18.91 -4.57
CA ASP A 147 18.48 -19.89 -5.33
C ASP A 147 18.29 -19.51 -6.81
N LEU A 148 18.91 -18.41 -7.25
CA LEU A 148 18.86 -17.89 -8.63
C LEU A 148 20.22 -17.96 -9.36
N LEU A 149 21.19 -18.71 -8.84
CA LEU A 149 22.49 -18.99 -9.44
C LEU A 149 22.64 -20.48 -9.77
#